data_AF-A0A925C391-F1
#
_entry.id   AF-A0A925C391-F1
#
_cell.length_a   1.000
_cell.length_b   1.000
_cell.length_c   1.000
_cell.angle_alpha   90.00
_cell.angle_beta   90.00
_cell.angle_gamma   90.00
#
_symmetry.space_group_name_H-M   'P 1'
#
loop_
_entity.id
_entity.type
_entity.pdbx_description
1 polymer ?
#
loop_
_entity_poly.entity_id
_entity_poly.type
_entity_poly.pdbx_seq_one_letter_code
_entity_poly.pdbx_strand_id
1 'polypeptide(L)' 'KLQGIVSWFDNFCVLLRRDGHSQLVYKHAISTIMPGQPVHLMETETTEA' A
#
# COMPACT_ATOMS: atom_id res chain seq x y z
N LYS A 1 -12.75 7.26 -4.10
CA LYS A 1 -11.58 6.34 -4.03
C LYS A 1 -10.33 7.18 -3.81
N LEU A 2 -9.45 6.75 -2.90
CA LEU A 2 -8.17 7.42 -2.70
C LEU A 2 -7.20 7.00 -3.82
N GLN A 3 -6.40 7.94 -4.30
CA GLN A 3 -5.38 7.71 -5.32
C GLN A 3 -4.13 8.48 -4.91
N GLY A 4 -2.96 7.92 -5.21
CA GLY A 4 -1.68 8.52 -4.87
C GLY A 4 -0.59 7.46 -4.83
N ILE A 5 0.58 7.88 -4.37
CA ILE A 5 1.74 7.01 -4.20
C ILE A 5 1.91 6.78 -2.70
N VAL A 6 2.10 5.52 -2.31
CA VAL A 6 2.47 5.18 -0.95
C VAL A 6 3.91 5.61 -0.73
N SER A 7 4.12 6.65 0.09
CA SER A 7 5.46 7.16 0.39
C SER A 7 6.05 6.56 1.67
N TRP A 8 5.21 6.05 2.56
CA TRP A 8 5.62 5.45 3.84
C TRP A 8 4.52 4.54 4.38
N PHE A 9 4.88 3.58 5.24
CA PHE A 9 3.93 2.70 5.91
C PHE A 9 4.48 2.21 7.27
N ASP A 10 3.57 1.82 8.15
CA ASP A 10 3.86 1.04 9.37
C ASP A 10 2.87 -0.13 9.50
N ASN A 11 2.72 -0.69 10.71
CA ASN A 11 1.81 -1.81 10.98
C ASN A 11 0.33 -1.45 10.76
N PHE A 12 -0.10 -0.23 11.08
CA PHE A 12 -1.51 0.16 11.14
C PHE A 12 -1.92 1.20 10.08
N CYS A 13 -0.95 1.91 9.52
CA CYS A 13 -1.16 3.08 8.70
C CYS A 13 -0.32 3.05 7.42
N VAL A 14 -0.79 3.81 6.44
CA VAL A 14 -0.10 4.07 5.18
C VAL A 14 -0.14 5.57 4.93
N LEU A 15 0.98 6.16 4.53
CA LEU A 15 1.05 7.55 4.10
C LEU A 15 0.91 7.63 2.58
N LEU A 16 -0.20 8.21 2.12
CA LEU A 16 -0.52 8.39 0.71
C LEU A 16 -0.21 9.82 0.31
N ARG A 17 0.63 10.00 -0.71
CA ARG A 17 0.99 11.32 -1.26
C ARG A 17 0.36 11.52 -2.63
N ARG A 18 -0.24 12.70 -2.84
CA ARG A 18 -0.83 13.13 -4.11
C ARG A 18 -0.80 14.65 -4.20
N ASP A 19 -0.35 15.20 -5.33
CA ASP A 19 -0.43 16.63 -5.66
C ASP A 19 0.12 17.56 -4.55
N GLY A 20 1.21 17.16 -3.89
CA GLY A 20 1.82 17.91 -2.79
C GLY A 20 1.16 17.70 -1.41
N HIS A 21 0.00 17.06 -1.35
CA HIS A 21 -0.68 16.69 -0.12
C HIS A 21 -0.28 15.29 0.36
N SER A 22 -0.17 15.15 1.68
CA SER A 22 0.09 13.88 2.36
C SER A 22 -1.11 13.53 3.24
N GLN A 23 -1.62 12.32 3.11
CA GLN A 23 -2.75 11.81 3.87
C GLN A 23 -2.36 10.52 4.60
N LEU A 24 -2.58 10.48 5.91
CA LEU A 24 -2.46 9.27 6.71
C LEU A 24 -3.76 8.44 6.56
N VAL A 25 -3.63 7.17 6.19
CA VAL A 25 -4.76 6.25 6.01
C VAL A 25 -4.59 5.05 6.92
N TYR A 26 -5.58 4.79 7.78
CA TYR A 26 -5.61 3.60 8.62
C TYR A 26 -6.02 2.37 7.81
N LYS A 27 -5.29 1.26 7.97
CA LYS A 27 -5.49 0.01 7.22
C LYS A 27 -6.86 -0.62 7.46
N HIS A 28 -7.44 -0.47 8.65
CA HIS A 28 -8.78 -1.01 8.93
C HIS A 28 -9.89 -0.37 8.07
N ALA A 29 -9.64 0.80 7.49
CA ALA A 29 -10.57 1.48 6.60
C ALA A 29 -10.29 1.19 5.12
N ILE A 30 -9.28 0.36 4.80
CA ILE A 30 -8.91 -0.01 3.42
C ILE A 30 -9.52 -1.38 3.13
N SER A 31 -10.42 -1.45 2.15
CA SER A 31 -10.98 -2.73 1.67
C SER A 31 -10.13 -3.39 0.58
N THR A 32 -9.47 -2.60 -0.27
CA THR A 32 -8.70 -3.11 -1.41
C THR A 32 -7.64 -2.09 -1.85
N ILE A 33 -6.46 -2.57 -2.25
CA ILE A 33 -5.40 -1.78 -2.88
C ILE A 33 -5.27 -2.27 -4.32
N MET A 34 -5.40 -1.35 -5.29
CA MET A 34 -5.27 -1.65 -6.71
C MET A 34 -4.06 -0.91 -7.29
N PRO A 35 -2.97 -1.63 -7.64
CA PRO A 35 -1.82 -1.03 -8.30
C PRO A 35 -2.18 -0.43 -9.66
N GLY A 36 -1.52 0.68 -10.03
CA GLY A 36 -1.69 1.28 -11.35
C GLY A 36 -1.03 0.50 -12.49
N GLN A 37 -0.09 -0.38 -12.16
CA GLN A 37 0.63 -1.29 -13.06
C GLN A 37 0.89 -2.62 -12.34
N PRO A 38 1.10 -3.74 -13.05
CA PRO A 38 1.47 -4.99 -12.42
C PRO A 38 2.67 -4.83 -11.49
N VAL A 39 2.56 -5.36 -10.28
CA VAL A 39 3.63 -5.34 -9.28
C VAL A 39 4.27 -6.73 -9.26
N HIS A 40 5.59 -6.78 -9.39
CA HIS A 40 6.34 -8.01 -9.15
C HIS A 40 6.37 -8.26 -7.65
N LEU A 41 5.49 -9.15 -7.19
CA LEU A 41 5.57 -9.71 -5.86
C LEU A 41 6.59 -10.85 -5.95
N MET A 42 7.69 -10.74 -5.22
CA MET A 42 8.56 -11.90 -4.99
C MET A 42 7.70 -12.91 -4.23
N GLU A 43 7.28 -13.99 -4.88
CA GLU A 43 6.72 -15.12 -4.16
C GLU A 43 7.82 -15.60 -3.22
N THR A 44 7.66 -15.34 -1.91
CA THR A 44 8.45 -16.04 -0.91
C THR A 44 8.17 -17.52 -1.13
N GLU A 45 9.12 -18.24 -1.69
CA GLU A 45 9.10 -19.70 -1.71
C GLU A 45 8.85 -20.14 -0.27
N THR A 46 7.65 -20.63 0.00
CA THR A 46 7.33 -21.33 1.23
C THR A 46 8.22 -22.58 1.19
N THR A 47 9.40 -22.49 1.79
CA THR A 47 10.24 -23.66 2.04
C THR A 47 9.50 -24.48 3.10
N GLU A 48 8.59 -25.34 2.63
CA GLU A 48 8.01 -26.40 3.46
C GLU A 48 9.14 -27.37 3.81
N ALA A 49 9.41 -27.50 5.11
CA ALA A 49 10.34 -28.45 5.71
C ALA A 49 9.55 -29.52 6.46
#